data_AF-A0A2L0B4J0-F1
#
_entry.id   AF-A0A2L0B4J0-F1
#
_cell.length_a   1.000
_cell.length_b   1.000
_cell.length_c   1.000
_cell.angle_alpha   90.00
_cell.angle_beta   90.00
_cell.angle_gamma   90.00
#
_symmetry.space_group_name_H-M   'P 1'
#
loop_
_entity.id
_entity.type
_entity.pdbx_description
1 polymer ?
#
loop_
_entity_poly.entity_id
_entity_poly.type
_entity_poly.pdbx_seq_one_letter_code
_entity_poly.pdbx_strand_id
1 'polypeptide(L)'
;EHANPVLIRVLEDITQEPMVRHEAAEALGAIGSPDNINVLQKYLNDPVVEVAETCELALERIKWLEKNNSTDNLSQNPYRSVDPTPPASTKSVDELKKVLLDDRAALFERYRAMFSLRNLRSKEAIEALGLALKCGGALFRHEIAFVLGQLQDEHSVSFLKESLEDGRENEM
;
A
#
# COMPACT_ATOMS: atom_id res chain seq x y z
N GLU A 1 13.07 -11.96 10.26
CA GLU A 1 12.42 -13.23 10.68
C GLU A 1 12.27 -13.39 12.20
N HIS A 2 13.23 -12.99 13.05
CA HIS A 2 13.06 -13.09 14.52
C HIS A 2 11.82 -12.35 15.08
N ALA A 3 11.32 -11.33 14.39
CA ALA A 3 10.11 -10.61 14.77
C ALA A 3 8.81 -11.37 14.43
N ASN A 4 8.86 -12.37 13.54
CA ASN A 4 7.65 -13.05 13.03
C ASN A 4 6.76 -13.58 14.16
N PRO A 5 7.25 -14.26 15.22
CA PRO A 5 6.37 -14.76 16.28
C PRO A 5 5.57 -13.66 16.99
N VAL A 6 6.17 -12.49 17.18
CA VAL A 6 5.50 -11.36 17.83
C VAL A 6 4.48 -10.72 16.89
N LEU A 7 4.86 -10.49 15.62
CA LEU A 7 3.98 -9.92 14.61
C LEU A 7 2.77 -10.82 14.35
N ILE A 8 2.99 -12.14 14.27
CA ILE A 8 1.90 -13.13 14.17
C ILE A 8 0.95 -13.00 15.34
N ARG A 9 1.47 -12.99 16.59
CA ARG A 9 0.62 -12.84 17.77
C ARG A 9 -0.20 -11.55 17.74
N VAL A 10 0.35 -10.45 17.25
CA VAL A 10 -0.37 -9.17 17.11
C VAL A 10 -1.46 -9.26 16.05
N LEU A 11 -1.17 -9.82 14.88
CA LEU A 11 -2.15 -10.02 13.80
C LEU A 11 -3.33 -10.91 14.26
N GLU A 12 -3.04 -11.95 15.04
CA GLU A 12 -4.04 -12.90 15.53
C GLU A 12 -4.90 -12.36 16.68
N ASP A 13 -4.45 -11.33 17.39
CA ASP A 13 -5.14 -10.77 18.55
C ASP A 13 -6.29 -9.85 18.11
N ILE A 14 -7.50 -10.43 18.02
CA ILE A 14 -8.74 -9.71 17.68
C ILE A 14 -9.14 -8.64 18.71
N THR A 15 -8.46 -8.55 19.85
CA THR A 15 -8.68 -7.50 20.84
C THR A 15 -7.79 -6.27 20.63
N GLN A 16 -6.79 -6.35 19.74
CA GLN A 16 -6.00 -5.19 19.30
C GLN A 16 -6.78 -4.29 18.35
N GLU A 17 -6.37 -3.02 18.29
CA GLU A 17 -6.91 -2.09 17.30
C GLU A 17 -6.61 -2.58 15.87
N PRO A 18 -7.57 -2.44 14.93
CA PRO A 18 -7.38 -2.82 13.54
C PRO A 18 -6.08 -2.32 12.89
N MET A 19 -5.72 -1.05 13.13
CA MET A 19 -4.50 -0.47 12.57
C MET A 19 -3.24 -1.17 13.07
N VAL A 20 -3.19 -1.60 14.34
CA VAL A 20 -2.04 -2.32 14.89
C VAL A 20 -1.90 -3.70 14.25
N ARG A 21 -3.03 -4.36 13.96
CA ARG A 21 -3.06 -5.65 13.26
C ARG A 21 -2.65 -5.51 11.79
N HIS A 22 -3.11 -4.46 11.11
CA HIS A 22 -2.70 -4.09 9.76
C HIS A 22 -1.17 -3.91 9.68
N GLU A 23 -0.58 -3.09 10.56
CA GLU A 23 0.86 -2.86 10.61
C GLU A 23 1.66 -4.15 10.85
N ALA A 24 1.12 -5.07 11.65
CA ALA A 24 1.73 -6.38 11.85
C ALA A 24 1.71 -7.23 10.56
N ALA A 25 0.60 -7.24 9.82
CA ALA A 25 0.50 -7.93 8.53
C ALA A 25 1.44 -7.31 7.48
N GLU A 26 1.51 -5.98 7.40
CA GLU A 26 2.41 -5.28 6.49
C GLU A 26 3.88 -5.60 6.80
N ALA A 27 4.26 -5.56 8.09
CA ALA A 27 5.61 -5.91 8.52
C ALA A 27 5.97 -7.37 8.18
N LEU A 28 5.03 -8.32 8.28
CA LEU A 28 5.24 -9.71 7.85
C LEU A 28 5.50 -9.80 6.34
N GLY A 29 4.77 -9.02 5.53
CA GLY A 29 4.97 -8.90 4.09
C GLY A 29 6.31 -8.24 3.72
N ALA A 30 6.70 -7.19 4.45
CA ALA A 30 7.97 -6.50 4.30
C ALA A 30 9.17 -7.40 4.61
N ILE A 31 9.06 -8.23 5.68
CA ILE A 31 10.06 -9.27 5.99
C ILE A 31 10.18 -10.27 4.83
N GLY A 32 9.08 -10.58 4.15
CA GLY A 32 9.12 -11.34 2.90
C GLY A 32 9.39 -12.85 3.07
N SER A 33 9.24 -13.39 4.28
CA SER A 33 9.53 -14.80 4.58
C SER A 33 8.38 -15.71 4.13
N PRO A 34 8.65 -16.79 3.37
CA PRO A 34 7.62 -17.77 2.98
C PRO A 34 6.88 -18.42 4.15
N ASP A 35 7.52 -18.50 5.33
CA ASP A 35 6.91 -19.04 6.55
C ASP A 35 5.67 -18.24 7.01
N ASN A 36 5.57 -16.98 6.59
CA ASN A 36 4.44 -16.10 6.91
C ASN A 36 3.22 -16.34 5.99
N ILE A 37 3.33 -17.14 4.93
CA ILE A 37 2.24 -17.33 3.95
C ILE A 37 0.99 -17.92 4.61
N ASN A 38 1.15 -18.95 5.45
CA ASN A 38 -0.01 -19.64 6.04
C ASN A 38 -0.82 -18.73 6.96
N VAL A 39 -0.14 -17.92 7.78
CA VAL A 39 -0.81 -16.98 8.69
C VAL A 39 -1.48 -15.85 7.91
N LEU A 40 -0.83 -15.27 6.89
CA LEU A 40 -1.44 -14.21 6.09
C LEU A 40 -2.66 -14.74 5.30
N GLN A 41 -2.60 -15.98 4.79
CA GLN A 41 -3.75 -16.62 4.11
C GLN A 41 -4.95 -16.80 5.04
N LYS A 42 -4.72 -17.12 6.31
CA LYS A 42 -5.78 -17.29 7.32
C LYS A 42 -6.61 -16.00 7.49
N TYR A 43 -6.00 -14.83 7.31
CA TYR A 43 -6.63 -13.53 7.54
C TYR A 43 -7.06 -12.80 6.26
N LEU A 44 -7.06 -13.47 5.10
CA LEU A 44 -7.59 -12.89 3.85
C LEU A 44 -9.08 -12.54 3.89
N ASN A 45 -9.83 -13.13 4.82
CA ASN A 45 -11.25 -12.85 5.03
C ASN A 45 -11.49 -12.29 6.44
N ASP A 46 -10.53 -11.56 7.00
CA ASP A 46 -10.72 -10.88 8.28
C ASP A 46 -11.95 -9.96 8.20
N PRO A 47 -12.79 -9.87 9.25
CA PRO A 47 -13.94 -8.98 9.24
C PRO A 47 -13.55 -7.50 9.13
N VAL A 48 -12.30 -7.15 9.47
CA VAL A 48 -11.79 -5.80 9.27
C VAL A 48 -11.08 -5.72 7.93
N VAL A 49 -11.65 -4.92 7.01
CA VAL A 49 -11.24 -4.88 5.61
C VAL A 49 -9.79 -4.44 5.45
N GLU A 50 -9.32 -3.49 6.26
CA GLU A 50 -7.94 -3.00 6.24
C GLU A 50 -6.96 -4.13 6.56
N VAL A 51 -7.30 -5.02 7.51
CA VAL A 51 -6.46 -6.18 7.86
C VAL A 51 -6.46 -7.21 6.72
N ALA A 52 -7.63 -7.47 6.14
CA ALA A 52 -7.78 -8.42 5.03
C ALA A 52 -7.01 -7.99 3.78
N GLU A 53 -7.20 -6.75 3.33
CA GLU A 53 -6.51 -6.14 2.18
C GLU A 53 -4.99 -6.09 2.38
N THR A 54 -4.54 -5.84 3.61
CA THR A 54 -3.11 -5.85 3.92
C THR A 54 -2.51 -7.24 3.87
N CYS A 55 -3.24 -8.25 4.35
CA CYS A 55 -2.82 -9.65 4.21
C CYS A 55 -2.74 -10.06 2.73
N GLU A 56 -3.67 -9.59 1.88
CA GLU A 56 -3.62 -9.78 0.43
C GLU A 56 -2.33 -9.19 -0.15
N LEU A 57 -2.06 -7.90 0.11
CA LEU A 57 -0.85 -7.21 -0.36
C LEU A 57 0.43 -7.91 0.11
N ALA A 58 0.51 -8.25 1.40
CA ALA A 58 1.67 -8.94 1.99
C ALA A 58 1.91 -10.31 1.33
N LEU A 59 0.86 -11.09 1.08
CA LEU A 59 0.97 -12.38 0.38
C LEU A 59 1.44 -12.22 -1.06
N GLU A 60 0.85 -11.28 -1.80
CA GLU A 60 1.25 -11.03 -3.17
C GLU A 60 2.69 -10.55 -3.26
N ARG A 61 3.12 -9.73 -2.30
CA ARG A 61 4.51 -9.28 -2.18
C ARG A 61 5.47 -10.46 -1.97
N ILE A 62 5.18 -11.37 -1.04
CA ILE A 62 6.00 -12.57 -0.78
C ILE A 62 6.07 -13.42 -2.06
N LYS A 63 4.92 -13.73 -2.68
CA LYS A 63 4.88 -14.50 -3.93
C LYS A 63 5.63 -13.82 -5.08
N TRP A 64 5.60 -12.49 -5.12
CA TRP A 64 6.33 -11.71 -6.11
C TRP A 64 7.84 -11.85 -5.90
N LEU A 65 8.32 -11.77 -4.65
CA LEU A 65 9.74 -11.98 -4.32
C LEU A 65 10.23 -13.39 -4.68
N GLU A 66 9.43 -14.43 -4.45
CA GLU A 66 9.79 -15.80 -4.82
C GLU A 66 9.96 -16.00 -6.33
N LYS A 67 9.18 -15.25 -7.14
CA LYS A 67 9.19 -15.36 -8.60
C LYS A 67 10.21 -14.46 -9.29
N ASN A 68 10.63 -13.38 -8.63
CA ASN A 68 11.43 -12.32 -9.25
C ASN A 68 12.78 -12.21 -8.55
N ASN A 69 13.83 -12.72 -9.22
CA ASN A 69 15.19 -12.69 -8.70
C ASN A 69 15.92 -11.35 -8.93
N SER A 70 15.33 -10.41 -9.67
CA SER A 70 15.92 -9.10 -9.94
C SER A 70 14.85 -8.01 -10.08
N THR A 71 15.21 -6.81 -9.64
CA THR A 71 14.41 -5.58 -9.74
C THR A 71 15.03 -4.57 -10.71
N ASP A 72 16.04 -4.96 -11.52
CA ASP A 72 16.89 -4.02 -12.27
C ASP A 72 16.12 -3.12 -13.25
N ASN A 73 14.97 -3.59 -13.75
CA ASN A 73 14.12 -2.86 -14.69
C ASN A 73 13.06 -1.97 -14.01
N LEU A 74 12.96 -2.01 -12.69
CA LEU A 74 11.99 -1.27 -11.91
C LEU A 74 12.52 0.11 -11.49
N SER A 75 11.60 1.06 -11.22
CA SER A 75 12.01 2.34 -10.68
C SER A 75 12.61 2.18 -9.29
N GLN A 76 13.66 2.95 -8.99
CA GLN A 76 14.29 2.94 -7.67
C GLN A 76 13.42 3.74 -6.69
N ASN A 77 13.26 3.23 -5.46
CA ASN A 77 12.58 3.94 -4.39
C ASN A 77 13.56 4.95 -3.73
N PRO A 78 13.31 6.28 -3.84
CA PRO A 78 14.20 7.27 -3.24
C PRO A 78 13.98 7.49 -1.73
N TYR A 79 12.94 6.88 -1.13
CA TYR A 79 12.51 7.10 0.25
C TYR A 79 13.04 6.07 1.27
N ARG A 80 13.83 5.09 0.81
CA ARG A 80 14.43 4.04 1.66
C ARG A 80 13.41 3.27 2.52
N SER A 81 12.14 3.25 2.12
CA SER A 81 11.09 2.42 2.70
C SER A 81 11.10 1.03 2.07
N VAL A 82 10.54 0.05 2.79
CA VAL A 82 10.17 -1.24 2.20
C VAL A 82 8.70 -1.13 1.84
N ASP A 83 8.42 -0.88 0.56
CA ASP A 83 7.04 -0.68 0.12
C ASP A 83 6.25 -2.02 0.12
N PRO A 84 4.94 -1.98 0.40
CA PRO A 84 4.02 -3.11 0.28
C PRO A 84 4.02 -3.79 -1.09
N THR A 85 4.36 -3.06 -2.15
CA THR A 85 4.50 -3.62 -3.49
C THR A 85 5.72 -3.05 -4.20
N PRO A 86 6.34 -3.80 -5.12
CA PRO A 86 7.31 -3.22 -6.05
C PRO A 86 6.61 -2.20 -6.98
N PRO A 87 7.32 -1.22 -7.54
CA PRO A 87 6.71 -0.30 -8.49
C PRO A 87 6.30 -1.02 -9.79
N ALA A 88 5.33 -0.47 -10.50
CA ALA A 88 4.95 -0.94 -11.84
C ALA A 88 6.10 -0.79 -12.85
N SER A 89 6.13 -1.67 -13.86
CA SER A 89 7.18 -1.66 -14.89
C SER A 89 7.10 -0.45 -15.83
N THR A 90 5.90 0.09 -16.05
CA THR A 90 5.71 1.31 -16.85
C THR A 90 6.10 2.56 -16.06
N LYS A 91 6.62 3.56 -16.77
CA LYS A 91 6.92 4.90 -16.26
C LYS A 91 5.97 5.97 -16.81
N SER A 92 4.96 5.57 -17.58
CA SER A 92 3.97 6.48 -18.15
C SER A 92 2.98 6.92 -17.08
N VAL A 93 2.98 8.22 -16.74
CA VAL A 93 2.04 8.78 -15.77
C VAL A 93 0.59 8.50 -16.18
N ASP A 94 0.27 8.56 -17.47
CA ASP A 94 -1.09 8.31 -17.96
C ASP A 94 -1.53 6.85 -17.76
N GLU A 95 -0.65 5.88 -17.98
CA GLU A 95 -0.96 4.46 -17.76
C GLU A 95 -1.10 4.16 -16.26
N LEU A 96 -0.17 4.68 -15.45
CA LEU A 96 -0.19 4.52 -14.00
C LEU A 96 -1.44 5.14 -13.39
N LYS A 97 -1.81 6.35 -13.82
CA LYS A 97 -3.03 7.05 -13.38
C LYS A 97 -4.30 6.26 -13.73
N LYS A 98 -4.36 5.66 -14.93
CA LYS A 98 -5.51 4.82 -15.32
C LYS A 98 -5.68 3.62 -14.39
N VAL A 99 -4.58 2.94 -14.04
CA VAL A 99 -4.62 1.80 -13.11
C VAL A 99 -4.97 2.26 -11.70
N LEU A 100 -4.32 3.32 -11.21
CA LEU A 100 -4.53 3.86 -9.87
C LEU A 100 -6.00 4.19 -9.58
N LEU A 101 -6.67 4.79 -10.57
CA LEU A 101 -8.05 5.28 -10.47
C LEU A 101 -9.12 4.25 -10.88
N ASP A 102 -8.76 3.03 -11.32
CA ASP A 102 -9.73 1.98 -11.64
C ASP A 102 -10.04 1.14 -10.40
N ASP A 103 -11.21 1.35 -9.79
CA ASP A 103 -11.65 0.59 -8.61
C ASP A 103 -11.90 -0.91 -8.88
N ARG A 104 -11.85 -1.33 -10.16
CA ARG A 104 -11.93 -2.75 -10.54
C ARG A 104 -10.57 -3.39 -10.75
N ALA A 105 -9.49 -2.60 -10.76
CA ALA A 105 -8.14 -3.13 -10.85
C ALA A 105 -7.76 -3.82 -9.53
N ALA A 106 -6.93 -4.87 -9.62
CA ALA A 106 -6.42 -5.57 -8.45
C ALA A 106 -5.68 -4.61 -7.52
N LEU A 107 -5.88 -4.77 -6.21
CA LEU A 107 -5.31 -3.87 -5.20
C LEU A 107 -3.79 -3.76 -5.32
N PHE A 108 -3.12 -4.90 -5.51
CA PHE A 108 -1.69 -4.95 -5.72
C PHE A 108 -1.24 -4.09 -6.90
N GLU A 109 -1.90 -4.19 -8.06
CA GLU A 109 -1.57 -3.39 -9.25
C GLU A 109 -1.81 -1.89 -9.03
N ARG A 110 -2.84 -1.52 -8.28
CA ARG A 110 -3.09 -0.13 -7.88
C ARG A 110 -1.97 0.41 -7.00
N TYR A 111 -1.50 -0.37 -6.01
CA TYR A 111 -0.34 -0.02 -5.18
C TYR A 111 0.96 0.06 -6.00
N ARG A 112 1.18 -0.87 -6.94
CA ARG A 112 2.35 -0.79 -7.85
C ARG A 112 2.33 0.51 -8.65
N ALA A 113 1.15 0.93 -9.13
CA ALA A 113 0.99 2.19 -9.84
C ALA A 113 1.25 3.40 -8.92
N MET A 114 0.73 3.34 -7.68
CA MET A 114 0.94 4.34 -6.63
C MET A 114 2.41 4.60 -6.36
N PHE A 115 3.19 3.56 -6.05
CA PHE A 115 4.62 3.71 -5.75
C PHE A 115 5.44 4.12 -6.97
N SER A 116 5.05 3.71 -8.18
CA SER A 116 5.64 4.25 -9.41
C SER A 116 5.42 5.75 -9.55
N LEU A 117 4.19 6.24 -9.34
CA LEU A 117 3.88 7.67 -9.40
C LEU A 117 4.64 8.46 -8.33
N ARG A 118 4.70 7.94 -7.09
CA ARG A 118 5.52 8.52 -6.02
C ARG A 118 6.99 8.62 -6.44
N ASN A 119 7.54 7.58 -7.05
CA ASN A 119 8.95 7.57 -7.46
C ASN A 119 9.23 8.53 -8.62
N LEU A 120 8.24 8.85 -9.47
CA LEU A 120 8.38 9.79 -10.59
C LEU A 120 8.50 11.24 -10.12
N ARG A 121 7.80 11.63 -9.05
CA ARG A 121 7.86 12.97 -8.44
C ARG A 121 7.57 14.13 -9.41
N SER A 122 6.91 13.85 -10.53
CA SER A 122 6.47 14.89 -11.46
C SER A 122 5.17 15.53 -10.94
N LYS A 123 4.88 16.74 -11.41
CA LYS A 123 3.64 17.43 -11.05
C LYS A 123 2.40 16.61 -11.43
N GLU A 124 2.42 16.01 -12.62
CA GLU A 124 1.33 15.17 -13.14
C GLU A 124 1.16 13.91 -12.28
N ALA A 125 2.26 13.35 -11.76
CA ALA A 125 2.20 12.21 -10.86
C ALA A 125 1.62 12.57 -9.49
N ILE A 126 1.99 13.73 -8.94
CA ILE A 126 1.41 14.27 -7.70
C ILE A 126 -0.09 14.53 -7.88
N GLU A 127 -0.50 15.11 -9.01
CA GLU A 127 -1.91 15.32 -9.33
C GLU A 127 -2.68 13.98 -9.45
N ALA A 128 -2.08 12.95 -10.06
CA ALA A 128 -2.70 11.63 -10.14
C ALA A 128 -2.91 11.01 -8.74
N LEU A 129 -1.90 11.10 -7.86
CA LEU A 129 -1.99 10.65 -6.48
C LEU A 129 -3.03 11.45 -5.69
N GLY A 130 -3.04 12.78 -5.81
CA GLY A 130 -4.01 13.65 -5.15
C GLY A 130 -5.46 13.34 -5.54
N LEU A 131 -5.72 13.00 -6.80
CA LEU A 131 -7.04 12.55 -7.26
C LEU A 131 -7.46 11.21 -6.66
N ALA A 132 -6.50 10.33 -6.36
CA ALA A 132 -6.75 9.01 -5.80
C ALA A 132 -7.14 9.01 -4.32
N LEU A 133 -7.01 10.15 -3.61
CA LEU A 133 -7.61 10.34 -2.28
C LEU A 133 -9.14 10.26 -2.27
N LYS A 134 -9.80 10.13 -3.43
CA LYS A 134 -11.26 10.07 -3.56
C LYS A 134 -11.77 8.71 -4.05
N CYS A 135 -10.91 7.70 -4.19
CA CYS A 135 -11.28 6.36 -4.65
C CYS A 135 -10.69 5.26 -3.76
N GLY A 136 -11.08 4.01 -4.01
CA GLY A 136 -10.68 2.85 -3.19
C GLY A 136 -11.28 2.83 -1.77
N GLY A 137 -10.78 1.91 -0.95
CA GLY A 137 -11.12 1.79 0.48
C GLY A 137 -10.31 2.72 1.37
N ALA A 138 -10.60 2.73 2.67
CA ALA A 138 -9.91 3.57 3.66
C ALA A 138 -8.39 3.28 3.69
N LEU A 139 -8.00 2.00 3.64
CA LEU A 139 -6.60 1.58 3.55
C LEU A 139 -5.89 2.18 2.31
N PHE A 140 -6.52 2.08 1.13
CA PHE A 140 -5.93 2.62 -0.10
C PHE A 140 -5.73 4.14 -0.01
N ARG A 141 -6.71 4.88 0.51
CA ARG A 141 -6.59 6.34 0.70
C ARG A 141 -5.56 6.71 1.75
N HIS A 142 -5.47 5.94 2.84
CA HIS A 142 -4.42 6.08 3.84
C HIS A 142 -3.03 6.01 3.18
N GLU A 143 -2.79 5.00 2.35
CA GLU A 143 -1.51 4.84 1.67
C GLU A 143 -1.24 5.98 0.67
N ILE A 144 -2.27 6.44 -0.05
CA ILE A 144 -2.15 7.64 -0.91
C ILE A 144 -1.69 8.85 -0.08
N ALA A 145 -2.30 9.09 1.08
CA ALA A 145 -1.93 10.20 1.95
C ALA A 145 -0.48 10.03 2.47
N PHE A 146 -0.08 8.80 2.81
CA PHE A 146 1.27 8.47 3.23
C PHE A 146 2.30 8.80 2.14
N VAL A 147 2.10 8.35 0.89
CA VAL A 147 3.04 8.62 -0.21
C VAL A 147 3.08 10.10 -0.61
N LEU A 148 1.96 10.83 -0.51
CA LEU A 148 1.96 12.29 -0.68
C LEU A 148 2.77 12.98 0.43
N GLY A 149 2.66 12.48 1.67
CA GLY A 149 3.51 12.91 2.79
C GLY A 149 5.00 12.63 2.54
N GLN A 150 5.35 11.48 1.96
CA GLN A 150 6.73 11.17 1.56
C GLN A 150 7.25 12.13 0.48
N LEU A 151 6.41 12.51 -0.49
CA LEU A 151 6.79 13.44 -1.56
C LEU A 151 7.18 14.83 -1.03
N GLN A 152 6.54 15.28 0.06
CA GLN A 152 6.76 16.59 0.68
C GLN A 152 6.64 17.77 -0.31
N ASP A 153 5.74 17.65 -1.28
CA ASP A 153 5.54 18.67 -2.32
C ASP A 153 4.33 19.56 -2.00
N GLU A 154 4.49 20.88 -2.10
CA GLU A 154 3.43 21.85 -1.81
C GLU A 154 2.17 21.66 -2.68
N HIS A 155 2.32 21.14 -3.90
CA HIS A 155 1.17 20.85 -4.78
C HIS A 155 0.24 19.78 -4.21
N SER A 156 0.72 18.92 -3.30
CA SER A 156 -0.10 17.91 -2.62
C SER A 156 -1.01 18.49 -1.52
N VAL A 157 -0.67 19.67 -1.01
CA VAL A 157 -1.30 20.24 0.21
C VAL A 157 -2.79 20.45 0.03
N SER A 158 -3.23 20.93 -1.15
CA SER A 158 -4.66 21.14 -1.40
C SER A 158 -5.44 19.82 -1.37
N PHE A 159 -4.87 18.74 -1.89
CA PHE A 159 -5.52 17.43 -1.92
C PHE A 159 -5.59 16.81 -0.53
N LEU A 160 -4.49 16.86 0.23
CA LEU A 160 -4.43 16.38 1.62
C LEU A 160 -5.40 17.16 2.52
N LYS A 161 -5.45 18.49 2.35
CA LYS A 161 -6.38 19.35 3.08
C LYS A 161 -7.84 18.99 2.75
N GLU A 162 -8.18 18.84 1.48
CA GLU A 162 -9.53 18.45 1.06
C GLU A 162 -9.93 17.10 1.68
N SER A 163 -9.02 16.12 1.68
CA SER A 163 -9.27 14.80 2.29
C SER A 163 -9.48 14.89 3.80
N LEU A 164 -8.71 15.73 4.52
CA LEU A 164 -8.88 15.92 5.96
C LEU A 164 -10.18 16.68 6.33
N GLU A 165 -10.64 17.55 5.44
CA GLU A 165 -11.88 18.31 5.63
C GLU A 165 -13.15 17.49 5.28
N ASP A 166 -13.00 16.32 4.64
CA ASP A 166 -14.12 15.45 4.28
C ASP A 166 -14.64 14.67 5.49
N GLY A 167 -15.64 15.22 6.19
CA GLY A 167 -16.23 14.57 7.36
C GLY A 167 -16.91 13.21 7.11
N ARG A 168 -17.10 12.80 5.85
CA ARG A 168 -17.61 11.46 5.49
C ARG A 168 -16.56 10.36 5.68
N GLU A 169 -15.29 10.75 5.79
CA GLU A 169 -14.14 9.86 5.96
C GLU A 169 -13.85 9.50 7.43
N ASN A 170 -14.53 10.16 8.37
CA ASN A 170 -14.36 9.85 9.79
C ASN A 170 -15.04 8.51 10.14
N GLU A 171 -14.38 7.71 10.98
CA GLU A 171 -15.02 6.55 11.61
C GLU A 171 -16.31 6.99 12.31
N MET A 172 -17.42 6.32 12.00
CA MET A 172 -18.74 6.57 12.60
C MET A 172 -18.87 5.95 14.00
#